data_AF-A0A8J2UKP6-F1
#
_entry.id   AF-A0A8J2UKP6-F1
#
_cell.length_a   1.000
_cell.length_b   1.000
_cell.length_c   1.000
_cell.angle_alpha   90.00
_cell.angle_beta   90.00
_cell.angle_gamma   90.00
#
_symmetry.space_group_name_H-M   'P 1'
#
loop_
_entity.id
_entity.type
_entity.pdbx_description
1 polymer ?
#
loop_
_entity_poly.entity_id
_entity_poly.type
_entity_poly.pdbx_seq_one_letter_code
_entity_poly.pdbx_strand_id
1 'polypeptide(L)'
;MAIELPPNVTAQRKPISPTSYEYIFRHSELGQLGRLLLNVCASGTSRIICLVHGQPGDTLTEQRRAVFEPLAHKLAEQMRSKLTFAKGPTDPQLPAMA
;
A
#
# COMPACT_ATOMS: atom_id res chain seq x y z
N MET A 1 12.12 -3.36 8.78
CA MET A 1 11.37 -4.31 7.95
C MET A 1 12.11 -4.43 6.63
N ALA A 2 12.59 -5.63 6.28
CA ALA A 2 13.02 -5.93 4.92
C ALA A 2 11.80 -6.44 4.15
N ILE A 3 11.48 -5.81 3.02
CA ILE A 3 10.43 -6.24 2.11
C ILE A 3 11.15 -7.02 1.03
N GLU A 4 10.78 -8.28 0.82
CA GLU A 4 11.30 -9.05 -0.31
C GLU A 4 10.69 -8.50 -1.59
N LEU A 5 11.52 -7.84 -2.39
CA LEU A 5 11.13 -7.29 -3.68
C LEU A 5 11.69 -8.18 -4.79
N PRO A 6 10.98 -8.31 -5.93
CA PRO A 6 11.54 -8.88 -7.13
C PRO A 6 12.84 -8.16 -7.52
N PRO A 7 13.80 -8.84 -8.17
CA PRO A 7 15.10 -8.26 -8.51
C PRO A 7 15.01 -7.00 -9.38
N ASN A 8 13.94 -6.88 -10.17
CA ASN A 8 13.71 -5.75 -11.06
C ASN A 8 12.93 -4.61 -10.42
N VAL A 9 12.58 -4.74 -9.13
CA VAL A 9 11.73 -3.78 -8.42
C VAL A 9 12.48 -3.17 -7.24
N THR A 10 12.43 -1.85 -7.16
CA THR A 10 12.93 -1.07 -6.03
C THR A 10 11.76 -0.42 -5.31
N ALA A 11 11.88 -0.24 -3.99
CA ALA A 11 10.91 0.49 -3.18
C ALA A 11 11.59 1.61 -2.43
N GLN A 12 11.02 2.81 -2.49
CA GLN A 12 11.45 3.97 -1.73
C GLN A 12 10.40 4.31 -0.67
N ARG A 13 10.79 4.36 0.60
CA ARG A 13 9.94 4.84 1.69
C ARG A 13 10.17 6.33 1.93
N LYS A 14 9.10 7.12 1.95
CA LYS A 14 9.11 8.54 2.28
C LYS A 14 8.16 8.83 3.44
N PRO A 15 8.61 9.50 4.52
CA PRO A 15 7.70 9.99 5.54
C PRO A 15 6.86 11.14 4.96
N ILE A 16 5.54 11.09 5.17
CA ILE A 16 4.62 12.19 4.86
C ILE A 16 4.30 12.99 6.14
N SER A 17 4.12 12.29 7.25
CA SER A 17 3.82 12.86 8.56
C SER A 17 4.40 11.94 9.65
N PRO A 18 4.32 12.31 10.94
CA PRO A 18 4.79 11.46 12.03
C PRO A 18 4.17 10.06 12.04
N THR A 19 2.96 9.92 11.49
CA THR A 19 2.21 8.66 11.48
C THR A 19 1.93 8.14 10.07
N SER A 20 2.41 8.80 9.02
CA SER A 20 2.11 8.44 7.63
C SER A 20 3.36 8.30 6.77
N TYR A 21 3.37 7.25 5.95
CA TYR A 21 4.47 6.91 5.05
C TYR A 21 3.94 6.60 3.65
N GLU A 22 4.66 7.05 2.64
CA GLU A 22 4.48 6.65 1.24
C GLU A 22 5.59 5.66 0.87
N TYR A 23 5.21 4.56 0.21
CA TYR A 23 6.12 3.62 -0.40
C TYR A 23 5.93 3.70 -1.91
N ILE A 24 6.97 4.11 -2.64
CA ILE A 24 6.93 4.24 -4.10
C ILE A 24 7.67 3.06 -4.70
N PHE A 25 7.02 2.33 -5.61
CA PHE A 25 7.55 1.14 -6.24
C PHE A 25 7.91 1.42 -7.69
N ARG A 26 9.12 1.03 -8.08
CA ARG A 26 9.65 1.25 -9.42
C ARG A 26 10.25 -0.02 -9.98
N HIS A 27 9.80 -0.39 -11.17
CA HIS A 27 10.39 -1.44 -11.99
C HIS A 27 11.45 -0.85 -12.92
N SER A 28 12.51 -1.61 -13.21
CA SER A 28 13.59 -1.20 -14.13
C SER A 28 13.05 -0.82 -15.51
N GLU A 29 12.17 -1.65 -16.08
CA GLU A 29 11.59 -1.47 -17.41
C GLU A 29 10.26 -0.70 -17.43
N LEU A 30 9.28 -1.08 -16.58
CA LEU A 30 7.94 -0.47 -16.58
C LEU A 30 7.88 0.92 -15.93
N GLY A 31 9.00 1.37 -15.35
CA GLY A 31 9.08 2.62 -14.59
C GLY A 31 8.32 2.54 -13.27
N GLN A 32 7.64 3.62 -12.89
CA GLN A 32 6.87 3.63 -11.65
C GLN A 32 5.67 2.68 -11.77
N LEU A 33 5.59 1.71 -10.85
CA LEU A 33 4.52 0.72 -10.80
C LEU A 33 3.30 1.25 -10.04
N GLY A 34 3.55 1.91 -8.91
CA GLY A 34 2.51 2.32 -7.99
C GLY A 34 3.08 2.86 -6.69
N ARG A 35 2.17 3.21 -5.79
CA ARG A 35 2.49 3.68 -4.45
C ARG A 35 1.55 3.07 -3.41
N LEU A 36 2.09 2.86 -2.22
CA LEU A 36 1.34 2.44 -1.05
C LEU A 36 1.42 3.55 0.01
N LEU A 37 0.27 4.00 0.47
CA LEU A 37 0.15 4.94 1.58
C LEU A 37 -0.21 4.16 2.82
N LEU A 38 0.65 4.25 3.83
CA LEU A 38 0.41 3.72 5.17
C LEU A 38 0.12 4.89 6.09
N ASN A 39 -1.04 4.88 6.74
CA ASN A 39 -1.37 5.81 7.81
C ASN A 39 -1.66 5.01 9.09
N VAL A 40 -0.89 5.28 10.13
CA VAL A 40 -1.06 4.69 11.46
C VAL A 40 -1.93 5.64 12.27
N CYS A 41 -3.19 5.28 12.50
CA CYS A 41 -4.07 6.06 13.35
C CYS A 41 -3.66 5.89 14.82
N ALA A 42 -3.78 6.96 15.60
CA ALA A 42 -3.53 6.94 17.05
C ALA A 42 -4.43 5.94 17.80
N SER A 43 -5.56 5.55 17.21
CA SER A 43 -6.48 4.51 17.69
C SER A 43 -5.92 3.08 17.59
N GLY A 44 -4.68 2.90 17.13
CA GLY A 44 -4.06 1.57 16.93
C GLY A 44 -4.50 0.87 15.64
N THR A 45 -5.29 1.54 14.80
CA THR A 45 -5.68 1.03 13.48
C THR A 45 -4.75 1.56 12.39
N SER A 46 -4.41 0.73 11.42
CA SER A 46 -3.60 1.14 10.26
C SER A 46 -4.46 1.15 9.01
N ARG A 47 -4.49 2.28 8.28
CA ARG A 47 -5.09 2.37 6.96
C ARG A 47 -3.99 2.21 5.91
N ILE A 48 -4.21 1.29 4.98
CA ILE A 48 -3.32 1.03 3.84
C ILE A 48 -4.10 1.33 2.56
N ILE A 49 -3.53 2.17 1.69
CA ILE A 49 -4.11 2.51 0.39
C ILE A 49 -3.07 2.16 -0.67
N CYS A 50 -3.46 1.37 -1.66
CA CYS A 50 -2.60 0.97 -2.78
C CYS A 50 -3.09 1.66 -4.06
N LEU A 51 -2.19 2.30 -4.80
CA LEU A 51 -2.50 3.00 -6.03
C LEU A 51 -1.55 2.55 -7.14
N VAL A 52 -2.08 1.99 -8.22
CA VAL A 52 -1.32 1.69 -9.45
C VAL A 52 -1.00 3.01 -10.18
N HIS A 53 0.18 3.12 -10.75
CA HIS A 53 0.58 4.28 -11.54
C HIS A 53 0.13 4.13 -13.00
N GLY A 54 -0.76 5.03 -13.45
CA GLY A 54 -1.24 5.06 -14.82
C GLY A 54 -2.72 5.40 -14.90
N GLN A 55 -3.33 5.11 -16.04
CA GLN A 55 -4.75 5.33 -16.32
C GLN A 55 -5.45 3.98 -16.52
N PRO A 56 -6.65 3.78 -15.94
CA PRO A 56 -7.42 2.55 -16.19
C PRO A 56 -7.65 2.33 -17.69
N GLY A 57 -7.48 1.10 -18.17
CA GLY A 57 -7.70 0.74 -19.58
C GLY A 57 -6.48 0.91 -20.48
N ASP A 58 -5.39 1.52 -20.01
CA ASP A 58 -4.12 1.54 -20.72
C ASP A 58 -3.33 0.22 -20.52
N THR A 59 -2.83 -0.37 -21.61
CA THR A 59 -2.13 -1.66 -21.59
C THR A 59 -0.91 -1.64 -20.68
N LEU A 60 -0.16 -0.53 -20.65
CA LEU A 60 1.00 -0.39 -19.78
C LEU A 60 0.59 -0.32 -18.30
N THR A 61 -0.55 0.29 -18.00
CA THR A 61 -1.13 0.34 -16.66
C THR A 61 -1.54 -1.04 -16.16
N GLU A 62 -2.12 -1.89 -17.02
CA GLU A 62 -2.42 -3.29 -16.67
C GLU A 62 -1.16 -4.13 -16.45
N GLN A 63 -0.09 -3.92 -17.23
CA GLN A 63 1.20 -4.56 -16.99
C GLN A 63 1.80 -4.13 -15.64
N ARG A 64 1.74 -2.84 -15.31
CA ARG A 64 2.16 -2.34 -13.99
C ARG A 64 1.34 -2.95 -12.87
N ARG A 65 0.02 -3.06 -13.05
CA ARG A 65 -0.89 -3.69 -12.09
C ARG A 65 -0.50 -5.14 -11.81
N ALA A 66 -0.25 -5.93 -12.85
CA ALA A 66 0.10 -7.34 -12.72
C ALA A 66 1.36 -7.57 -11.86
N VAL A 67 2.32 -6.64 -11.90
CA VAL A 67 3.51 -6.68 -11.04
C VAL A 67 3.22 -6.07 -9.66
N PHE A 68 2.50 -4.96 -9.59
CA PHE A 68 2.32 -4.19 -8.36
C PHE A 68 1.36 -4.82 -7.36
N GLU A 69 0.20 -5.30 -7.80
CA GLU A 69 -0.85 -5.82 -6.91
C GLU A 69 -0.38 -6.96 -5.99
N PRO A 70 0.32 -8.01 -6.49
CA PRO A 70 0.79 -9.07 -5.60
C PRO A 70 1.82 -8.57 -4.58
N LEU A 71 2.63 -7.57 -4.94
CA LEU A 71 3.60 -6.95 -4.02
C LEU A 71 2.89 -6.10 -2.96
N ALA A 72 1.93 -5.28 -3.39
CA ALA A 72 1.14 -4.44 -2.52
C ALA A 72 0.33 -5.28 -1.51
N HIS A 73 -0.26 -6.39 -1.97
CA HIS A 73 -1.01 -7.31 -1.11
C HIS A 73 -0.11 -8.00 -0.08
N LYS A 74 1.04 -8.57 -0.51
CA LYS A 74 2.01 -9.17 0.42
C LYS A 74 2.52 -8.17 1.45
N LEU A 75 2.79 -6.93 1.04
CA LEU A 75 3.25 -5.90 1.95
C LEU A 75 2.16 -5.49 2.95
N ALA A 76 0.92 -5.35 2.48
CA ALA A 76 -0.21 -5.05 3.36
C ALA A 76 -0.42 -6.15 4.41
N GLU A 77 -0.32 -7.42 4.03
CA GLU A 77 -0.39 -8.55 4.96
C GLU A 77 0.78 -8.53 5.95
N GLN A 78 2.02 -8.35 5.49
CA GLN A 78 3.18 -8.24 6.37
C GLN A 78 3.06 -7.08 7.37
N MET A 79 2.49 -5.95 6.94
CA MET A 79 2.21 -4.82 7.81
C MET A 79 1.12 -5.17 8.84
N ARG A 80 0.02 -5.79 8.43
CA ARG A 80 -1.05 -6.24 9.34
C ARG A 80 -0.54 -7.25 10.38
N SER A 81 0.26 -8.23 9.98
CA SER A 81 0.81 -9.24 10.89
C SER A 81 1.83 -8.71 11.89
N LYS A 82 2.49 -7.59 11.57
CA LYS A 82 3.53 -6.96 12.43
C LYS A 82 3.01 -5.77 13.24
N LEU A 83 1.86 -5.21 12.86
CA LEU A 83 1.16 -4.13 13.58
C LEU A 83 0.12 -4.67 14.57
N THR A 84 0.20 -5.94 14.94
CA THR A 84 -0.58 -6.56 16.02
C THR A 84 -0.27 -5.86 17.34
N PHE A 85 -1.12 -4.89 17.70
CA PHE A 85 -1.69 -4.47 18.99
C PHE A 85 -2.12 -3.00 18.76
N ALA A 86 -3.39 -2.66 18.50
CA ALA A 86 -4.59 -3.08 19.18
C ALA A 86 -5.75 -3.30 18.20
N LYS A 87 -6.49 -4.40 18.40
CA LYS A 87 -7.88 -4.52 17.95
C LYS A 87 -8.69 -3.48 18.73
N GLY A 88 -8.70 -2.23 18.26
CA GLY A 88 -9.78 -1.30 18.58
C GLY A 88 -11.10 -1.91 18.06
N PRO A 89 -12.22 -1.73 18.77
CA PRO A 89 -13.48 -2.37 18.40
C PRO A 89 -13.80 -2.02 16.95
N THR A 90 -14.12 -3.04 16.17
CA THR A 90 -14.74 -2.92 14.85
C THR A 90 -15.91 -1.97 15.01
N ASP A 91 -15.80 -0.75 14.50
CA ASP A 91 -16.94 0.15 14.41
C ASP A 91 -17.79 -0.34 13.23
N PRO A 92 -18.99 -0.89 13.46
CA PRO A 92 -19.90 -1.22 12.38
C PRO A 92 -20.64 0.07 12.00
N GLN A 93 -20.74 0.28 10.69
CA GLN A 93 -21.79 1.05 10.01
C GLN A 93 -21.56 2.56 9.83
N LEU A 94 -21.36 2.92 8.55
CA LEU A 94 -21.91 4.14 7.99
C LEU A 94 -23.38 4.29 8.43
N PRO A 95 -23.81 5.45 8.94
CA PRO A 95 -25.23 5.75 8.99
C PRO A 95 -25.73 5.95 7.55
N ALA A 96 -26.70 5.14 7.13
CA ALA A 96 -27.58 5.49 6.03
C ALA A 96 -28.31 6.77 6.44
N MET A 97 -28.06 7.87 5.71
CA MET A 97 -28.80 9.11 5.90
C MET A 97 -30.27 8.90 5.48
N ALA A 98 -31.14 9.41 6.35
CA ALA A 98 -32.60 9.44 6.25
C ALA A 98 -33.12 10.20 5.02
#